data_AF-X1RZE5-F1
#
_entry.id   AF-X1RZE5-F1
#
_cell.length_a   1.000
_cell.length_b   1.000
_cell.length_c   1.000
_cell.angle_alpha   90.00
_cell.angle_beta   90.00
_cell.angle_gamma   90.00
#
_symmetry.space_group_name_H-M   'P 1'
#
loop_
_entity.id
_entity.type
_entity.pdbx_description
1 polymer ?
#
loop_
_entity_poly.entity_id
_entity_poly.type
_entity_poly.pdbx_seq_one_letter_code
_entity_poly.pdbx_strand_id
1 'polypeptide(L)' 'ELKKMGADIEEKEDGFIVTGPSRLKGAVCESYNDHRIAMSLVVAALLAEGKTVIRNSECIDISFPCFEKTLQKLIYF' A
#
# COMPACT_ATOMS: atom_id res chain seq x y z
N GLU A 1 -3.04 8.19 1.65
CA GLU A 1 -2.85 6.89 2.38
C GLU A 1 -1.48 6.74 3.03
N LEU A 2 -0.35 6.81 2.33
CA LEU A 2 0.98 6.59 2.95
C LEU A 2 1.31 7.55 4.11
N LYS A 3 0.84 8.82 4.07
CA LYS A 3 0.88 9.73 5.24
C LYS A 3 0.19 9.15 6.49
N LYS A 4 -0.94 8.46 6.33
CA LYS A 4 -1.64 7.78 7.45
C LYS A 4 -0.80 6.65 8.03
N MET A 5 0.05 6.03 7.20
CA MET A 5 1.02 5.02 7.61
C MET A 5 2.31 5.64 8.17
N GLY A 6 2.44 6.97 8.24
CA GLY A 6 3.60 7.65 8.80
C GLY A 6 4.72 8.01 7.82
N ALA A 7 4.48 7.93 6.51
CA ALA A 7 5.44 8.43 5.52
C ALA A 7 5.47 9.97 5.49
N ASP A 8 6.67 10.54 5.45
CA ASP A 8 6.87 11.97 5.18
C ASP A 8 6.82 12.25 3.67
N ILE A 9 5.70 12.83 3.24
CA ILE A 9 5.40 13.12 1.83
C ILE A 9 4.85 14.54 1.76
N GLU A 10 5.33 15.33 0.82
CA GLU A 10 4.77 16.64 0.52
C GLU A 10 4.26 16.64 -0.92
N GLU A 11 2.97 16.92 -1.10
CA GLU A 11 2.39 17.05 -2.44
C GLU A 11 2.75 18.43 -3.01
N LYS A 12 3.08 18.45 -4.30
CA LYS A 12 3.41 19.64 -5.10
C LYS A 12 2.46 19.68 -6.31
N GLU A 13 2.45 20.80 -7.02
CA GLU A 13 1.56 20.97 -8.18
C GLU A 13 1.80 19.93 -9.29
N ASP A 14 3.06 19.53 -9.49
CA ASP A 14 3.50 18.61 -10.56
C ASP A 14 3.98 17.25 -10.04
N GLY A 15 3.77 16.95 -8.76
CA GLY A 15 4.24 15.69 -8.18
C GLY A 15 4.28 15.70 -6.66
N PHE A 16 5.31 15.05 -6.09
CA PHE A 16 5.48 14.95 -4.66
C PHE A 16 6.95 14.77 -4.27
N ILE A 17 7.31 15.31 -3.11
CA ILE A 17 8.59 15.08 -2.45
C ILE A 17 8.36 13.98 -1.40
N VAL A 18 9.24 12.98 -1.37
CA VAL A 18 9.22 11.91 -0.36
C VAL A 18 10.51 11.99 0.45
N THR A 19 10.40 12.19 1.75
CA THR A 19 11.54 12.30 2.66
C THR A 19 11.67 11.02 3.48
N GLY A 20 12.85 10.40 3.44
CA GLY A 20 13.09 9.11 4.08
C GLY A 20 14.42 9.04 4.84
N PRO A 21 14.62 7.98 5.63
CA PRO A 21 13.70 6.86 5.83
C PRO A 21 12.57 7.16 6.83
N SER A 22 11.35 6.68 6.54
CA SER A 22 10.20 6.71 7.46
C SER A 22 9.86 5.28 7.91
N ARG A 23 9.65 5.05 9.21
CA ARG A 23 9.09 3.78 9.69
C ARG A 23 7.59 3.78 9.53
N LEU A 24 7.08 2.90 8.67
CA LEU A 24 5.65 2.79 8.44
C LEU A 24 4.96 2.07 9.60
N LYS A 25 3.74 2.48 9.92
CA LYS A 25 2.85 1.86 10.90
C LYS A 25 1.56 1.39 10.25
N GLY A 26 0.99 0.34 10.82
CA GLY A 26 -0.31 -0.18 10.42
C GLY A 26 -1.41 0.88 10.52
N ALA A 27 -2.23 0.99 9.48
CA ALA A 27 -3.32 1.94 9.41
C ALA A 27 -4.53 1.35 8.66
N VAL A 28 -5.69 2.02 8.77
CA VAL A 28 -6.82 1.76 7.86
C VAL A 28 -6.68 2.67 6.65
N CYS A 29 -6.53 2.07 5.48
CA CYS A 29 -6.33 2.75 4.21
C CYS A 29 -7.48 2.46 3.24
N GLU A 30 -7.71 3.40 2.32
CA GLU A 30 -8.69 3.29 1.23
C GLU A 30 -7.97 3.15 -0.11
N SER A 31 -8.33 2.16 -0.93
CA SER A 31 -7.81 2.03 -2.31
C SER A 31 -8.46 3.00 -3.30
N TYR A 32 -9.62 3.55 -2.94
CA TYR A 32 -10.49 4.32 -3.83
C TYR A 32 -10.87 3.57 -5.13
N ASN A 33 -10.98 2.24 -5.05
CA ASN A 33 -11.23 1.35 -6.20
C ASN A 33 -10.15 1.40 -7.29
N ASP A 34 -8.97 1.98 -7.04
CA ASP A 34 -7.82 1.93 -7.95
C ASP A 34 -6.90 0.74 -7.58
N HIS A 35 -6.80 -0.22 -8.49
CA HIS A 35 -6.00 -1.44 -8.29
C HIS A 35 -4.51 -1.14 -8.08
N ARG A 36 -3.99 -0.04 -8.65
CA ARG A 36 -2.58 0.37 -8.46
C ARG A 36 -2.38 0.85 -7.03
N ILE A 37 -3.29 1.69 -6.53
CA ILE A 37 -3.26 2.15 -5.13
C ILE A 37 -3.37 0.94 -4.20
N ALA A 38 -4.31 0.03 -4.45
CA ALA A 38 -4.50 -1.17 -3.64
C ALA A 38 -3.23 -2.04 -3.59
N MET A 39 -2.62 -2.37 -4.73
CA MET A 39 -1.38 -3.16 -4.79
C MET A 39 -0.20 -2.44 -4.12
N SER A 40 -0.03 -1.14 -4.34
CA SER A 40 1.03 -0.36 -3.69
C SER A 40 0.88 -0.35 -2.16
N LEU A 41 -0.35 -0.25 -1.66
CA LEU A 41 -0.62 -0.30 -0.23
C LEU A 41 -0.38 -1.69 0.36
N VAL A 42 -0.66 -2.77 -0.38
CA VAL A 42 -0.35 -4.13 0.09
C VAL A 42 1.15 -4.27 0.30
N VAL A 43 1.97 -3.84 -0.66
CA VAL A 43 3.43 -3.91 -0.52
C VAL A 43 3.93 -3.02 0.63
N ALA A 44 3.40 -1.80 0.78
CA ALA A 44 3.73 -0.94 1.90
C ALA A 44 3.36 -1.56 3.26
N ALA A 45 2.22 -2.27 3.32
CA ALA A 45 1.75 -2.93 4.53
C ALA A 45 2.67 -4.06 5.00
N LEU A 46 3.38 -4.75 4.09
CA LEU A 46 4.34 -5.79 4.44
C LEU A 46 5.53 -5.26 5.26
N LEU A 47 5.87 -3.99 5.09
CA LEU A 47 6.96 -3.31 5.82
C LEU A 47 6.47 -2.56 7.06
N ALA A 48 5.16 -2.40 7.23
CA ALA A 48 4.60 -1.57 8.29
C ALA A 48 4.58 -2.32 9.63
N GLU A 49 4.91 -1.62 10.71
CA GLU A 49 4.77 -2.14 12.07
C GLU A 49 3.28 -2.15 12.47
N GLY A 50 2.74 -3.34 12.73
CA GLY A 50 1.35 -3.53 13.16
C GLY A 50 0.39 -3.88 12.02
N LYS A 51 -0.92 -3.85 12.30
CA LYS A 51 -1.95 -4.30 11.36
C LYS A 51 -2.36 -3.17 10.41
N THR A 52 -2.25 -3.42 9.10
CA THR A 52 -2.84 -2.57 8.06
C THR A 52 -4.14 -3.20 7.56
N VAL A 53 -5.17 -2.39 7.33
CA VAL A 53 -6.43 -2.80 6.67
C VAL A 53 -6.60 -1.95 5.43
N ILE A 54 -6.66 -2.57 4.26
CA ILE A 54 -6.89 -1.89 2.98
C ILE A 54 -8.32 -2.17 2.55
N ARG A 55 -9.14 -1.13 2.43
CA ARG A 55 -10.53 -1.26 1.98
C ARG A 55 -10.61 -1.19 0.47
N ASN A 56 -11.62 -1.86 -0.07
CA ASN A 56 -11.92 -1.95 -1.49
C ASN A 56 -10.73 -2.54 -2.31
N SER A 57 -10.05 -3.55 -1.76
CA SER A 57 -8.88 -4.19 -2.40
C SER A 57 -9.26 -5.22 -3.46
N GLU A 58 -10.54 -5.62 -3.55
CA GLU A 58 -11.08 -6.53 -4.54
C GLU A 58 -10.90 -6.05 -5.99
N CYS A 59 -10.70 -4.75 -6.20
CA CYS A 59 -10.40 -4.18 -7.52
C CYS A 59 -9.07 -4.68 -8.11
N ILE A 60 -8.16 -5.22 -7.27
CA ILE A 60 -6.88 -5.79 -7.71
C ILE A 60 -7.11 -6.93 -8.70
N ASP A 61 -8.06 -7.83 -8.41
CA ASP A 61 -8.28 -9.05 -9.22
C ASP A 61 -8.77 -8.73 -10.63
N ILE A 62 -9.28 -7.52 -10.89
CA ILE A 62 -9.67 -7.07 -12.23
C ILE A 62 -8.43 -6.90 -13.13
N SER A 63 -7.34 -6.37 -12.59
CA SER A 63 -6.14 -6.02 -13.36
C SER A 63 -4.98 -6.99 -13.17
N PHE A 64 -4.87 -7.60 -12.00
CA PHE A 64 -3.89 -8.64 -11.71
C PHE A 64 -4.55 -9.80 -10.95
N PRO A 65 -5.25 -10.69 -11.67
CA PRO A 65 -5.81 -11.89 -11.07
C PRO A 65 -4.75 -12.69 -10.33
N CYS A 66 -5.09 -13.21 -9.14
CA CYS A 66 -4.17 -14.00 -8.31
C CYS A 66 -2.95 -13.24 -7.78
N PHE A 67 -3.03 -11.91 -7.66
CA PHE A 67 -1.98 -11.09 -7.04
C PHE A 67 -1.60 -11.59 -5.64
N GLU A 68 -2.58 -11.87 -4.77
CA GLU A 68 -2.34 -12.38 -3.41
C GLU A 68 -1.54 -13.70 -3.43
N LYS A 69 -1.95 -14.66 -4.27
CA LYS A 69 -1.27 -15.95 -4.41
C LYS A 69 0.16 -15.78 -4.90
N THR A 70 0.38 -14.85 -5.83
CA THR A 70 1.72 -14.51 -6.32
C THR A 70 2.59 -13.94 -5.21
N LEU A 71 2.04 -13.03 -4.42
CA LEU A 71 2.75 -12.41 -3.30
C LEU A 71 3.08 -13.42 -2.19
N GLN A 72 2.14 -14.32 -1.86
CA GLN A 72 2.34 -15.37 -0.86
C GLN A 72 3.51 -16.29 -1.20
N LYS A 73 3.73 -16.61 -2.48
CA LYS A 73 4.88 -17.42 -2.93
C LYS A 73 6.25 -16.78 -2.64
N LEU A 74 6.30 -15.46 -2.41
CA LEU A 74 7.53 -14.74 -2.11
C LEU A 74 7.79 -14.59 -0.60
N ILE A 75 6.71 -14.56 0.19
CA ILE A 75 6.77 -14.31 1.64
C ILE A 75 6.89 -15.63 2.42
N TYR A 76 6.29 -16.70 1.90
CA TYR A 76 6.33 -18.03 2.49
C TYR A 76 7.30 -18.91 1.69
N PHE A 77 8.60 -18.79 2.01
CA PHE A 77 9.59 -19.81 1.71
C PHE A 77 9.76 -20.73 2.94
#